data_AF-A0A966WN42-F1
#
_entry.id   AF-A0A966WN42-F1
#
_cell.length_a   1.000
_cell.length_b   1.000
_cell.length_c   1.000
_cell.angle_alpha   90.00
_cell.angle_beta   90.00
_cell.angle_gamma   90.00
#
_symmetry.space_group_name_H-M   'P 1'
#
loop_
_entity.id
_entity.type
_entity.pdbx_description
1 polymer ?
#
loop_
_entity_poly.entity_id
_entity_poly.type
_entity_poly.pdbx_seq_one_letter_code
_entity_poly.pdbx_strand_id
1 'polypeptide(L)' 'MKRTAATLLGILSLVSIAFADGPPAGGDAEAWCEANQNACVTWCESHPDHEICKEPECD' A
#
# COMPACT_ATOMS: atom_id res chain seq x y z
N MET A 1 18.12 7.14 -32.62
CA MET A 1 18.19 6.60 -31.25
C MET A 1 17.94 7.74 -30.27
N LYS A 2 16.76 7.82 -29.67
CA LYS A 2 16.39 8.90 -28.73
C LYS A 2 15.83 8.23 -27.49
N ARG A 3 16.67 8.04 -26.48
CA ARG A 3 16.27 7.53 -25.16
C ARG A 3 15.66 8.70 -24.39
N THR A 4 14.35 8.80 -24.39
CA THR A 4 13.63 9.70 -23.48
C THR A 4 13.67 9.08 -22.10
N ALA A 5 14.60 9.55 -21.27
CA ALA A 5 14.63 9.26 -19.85
C ALA A 5 13.41 9.93 -19.20
N ALA A 6 12.46 9.12 -18.74
CA ALA A 6 11.34 9.58 -17.94
C ALA A 6 11.83 9.76 -16.50
N THR A 7 12.06 11.02 -16.10
CA THR A 7 12.38 11.38 -14.71
C THR A 7 11.12 11.21 -13.86
N LEU A 8 11.06 10.16 -13.04
CA LEU A 8 10.02 9.99 -12.03
C LEU A 8 10.28 10.97 -10.88
N LEU A 9 9.54 12.07 -10.88
CA LEU A 9 9.34 12.96 -9.75
C LEU A 9 8.51 12.23 -8.69
N GLY A 10 9.17 11.55 -7.75
CA GLY A 10 8.54 10.98 -6.56
C GLY A 10 8.51 12.02 -5.44
N ILE A 11 7.39 12.71 -5.28
CA ILE A 11 7.12 13.59 -4.15
C ILE A 11 7.12 12.72 -2.89
N LEU A 12 8.14 12.88 -2.04
CA LEU A 12 8.22 12.26 -0.74
C LEU A 12 7.21 12.94 0.19
N SER A 13 5.95 12.54 0.08
CA SER A 13 4.92 12.92 1.04
C SER A 13 5.22 12.22 2.35
N LEU A 14 5.83 12.95 3.30
CA LEU A 14 5.83 12.60 4.72
C LEU A 14 4.36 12.61 5.19
N VAL A 15 3.65 11.51 4.97
CA VAL A 15 2.31 11.33 5.53
C VAL A 15 2.49 10.96 6.99
N SER A 16 1.96 11.81 7.87
CA SER A 16 1.90 11.59 9.30
C SER A 16 1.35 10.20 9.57
N ILE A 17 2.17 9.34 10.17
CA ILE A 17 1.83 7.95 10.49
C ILE A 17 0.85 7.97 11.67
N ALA A 18 -0.42 8.20 11.39
CA ALA A 18 -1.47 7.74 12.28
C ALA A 18 -1.50 6.22 12.11
N PHE A 19 -0.92 5.51 13.08
CA PHE A 19 -0.97 4.05 13.15
C PHE A 19 -2.44 3.65 13.34
N ALA A 20 -3.18 3.49 12.24
CA ALA A 20 -4.35 2.64 12.26
C ALA A 20 -3.83 1.22 12.52
N ASP A 21 -4.31 0.58 13.58
CA ASP A 21 -3.97 -0.80 13.99
C ASP A 21 -4.17 -1.85 12.86
N GLY A 22 -4.81 -1.44 11.76
CA GLY A 22 -5.04 -2.23 10.57
C GLY A 22 -6.31 -1.75 9.85
N PRO A 23 -6.75 -2.48 8.82
CA PRO A 23 -8.06 -2.25 8.22
C PRO A 23 -9.19 -2.45 9.23
N PRO A 24 -10.31 -1.72 9.11
CA PRO A 24 -11.45 -1.85 10.01
C PRO A 24 -12.08 -3.25 9.93
N ALA A 25 -12.35 -3.89 11.07
CA ALA A 25 -12.98 -5.21 11.13
C ALA A 25 -14.38 -5.19 10.50
N GLY A 26 -14.61 -6.04 9.50
CA GLY A 26 -15.87 -6.09 8.74
C GLY A 26 -16.12 -4.88 7.82
N GLY A 27 -15.15 -3.97 7.71
CA GLY A 27 -15.15 -2.88 6.75
C GLY A 27 -14.38 -3.25 5.48
N ASP A 28 -14.30 -2.28 4.57
CA ASP A 28 -13.64 -2.47 3.28
C ASP A 28 -12.12 -2.31 3.44
N ALA A 29 -11.42 -3.44 3.50
CA ALA A 29 -9.98 -3.45 3.71
C ALA A 29 -9.26 -2.77 2.53
N GLU A 30 -9.71 -3.02 1.29
CA GLU A 30 -9.12 -2.47 0.06
C GLU A 30 -9.16 -0.95 0.05
N ALA A 31 -10.33 -0.37 0.36
CA ALA A 31 -10.47 1.08 0.51
C ALA A 31 -9.56 1.64 1.63
N TRP A 32 -9.35 0.89 2.71
CA TRP A 32 -8.41 1.29 3.76
C TRP A 32 -6.96 1.29 3.27
N CYS A 33 -6.51 0.27 2.54
CA CYS A 33 -5.15 0.24 2.01
C CYS A 33 -4.91 1.33 0.96
N GLU A 34 -5.89 1.64 0.12
CA GLU A 34 -5.80 2.75 -0.85
C GLU A 34 -5.53 4.09 -0.14
N ALA A 35 -6.25 4.33 0.96
CA ALA A 35 -6.09 5.54 1.78
C ALA A 35 -4.83 5.52 2.68
N ASN A 36 -4.29 4.33 3.00
CA ASN A 36 -3.23 4.15 4.01
C ASN A 36 -2.07 3.28 3.48
N GLN A 37 -1.62 3.48 2.24
CA GLN A 37 -0.69 2.58 1.53
C GLN A 37 0.54 2.16 2.35
N ASN A 38 1.21 3.10 3.03
CA ASN A 38 2.37 2.76 3.87
C ASN A 38 1.99 1.91 5.09
N ALA A 39 0.88 2.23 5.76
CA ALA A 39 0.41 1.46 6.90
C ALA A 39 -0.08 0.07 6.46
N CYS A 40 -0.66 -0.04 5.27
CA CYS A 40 -1.05 -1.30 4.68
C CYS A 40 0.14 -2.24 4.47
N VAL A 41 1.22 -1.74 3.85
CA VAL A 41 2.45 -2.53 3.66
C VAL A 41 2.99 -3.02 5.01
N THR A 42 3.14 -2.13 5.99
CA THR A 42 3.63 -2.49 7.33
C THR A 42 2.70 -3.48 8.05
N TRP A 43 1.39 -3.33 7.91
CA TRP A 43 0.43 -4.24 8.53
C TRP A 43 0.50 -5.65 7.91
N CYS A 44 0.67 -5.72 6.59
CA CYS A 44 0.81 -6.96 5.83
C CYS A 44 2.08 -7.76 6.20
N GLU A 45 3.15 -7.11 6.68
CA GLU A 45 4.34 -7.82 7.18
C GLU A 45 4.01 -8.80 8.33
N SER A 46 3.00 -8.47 9.14
CA SER A 46 2.53 -9.32 10.25
C SER A 46 1.25 -10.09 9.92
N HIS A 47 0.60 -9.82 8.79
CA HIS A 47 -0.66 -10.43 8.36
C HIS A 47 -0.60 -10.93 6.90
N PRO A 48 0.40 -11.77 6.54
CA PRO A 48 0.66 -12.14 5.15
C PRO A 48 -0.48 -12.96 4.51
N ASP A 49 -1.28 -13.65 5.34
CA ASP A 49 -2.38 -14.49 4.87
C ASP A 49 -3.69 -13.73 4.63
N HIS A 50 -3.77 -12.45 5.02
CA HIS A 50 -4.97 -11.64 4.77
C HIS A 50 -5.13 -11.35 3.28
N GLU A 51 -6.36 -11.41 2.75
CA GLU A 51 -6.60 -11.33 1.30
C GLU A 51 -6.02 -10.07 0.66
N ILE A 52 -6.11 -8.93 1.35
CA ILE A 52 -5.55 -7.65 0.90
C ILE A 52 -4.02 -7.62 0.74
N CYS A 53 -3.33 -8.52 1.45
CA CYS A 53 -1.87 -8.62 1.44
C CYS A 53 -1.38 -9.62 0.40
N LYS A 54 -2.28 -10.40 -0.20
CA LYS A 54 -1.91 -11.32 -1.25
C LYS A 54 -1.67 -10.54 -2.52
N GLU A 55 -0.45 -10.65 -3.04
CA GLU A 55 -0.19 -10.21 -4.41
C GLU A 55 -1.16 -10.96 -5.34
N PRO A 56 -1.77 -10.28 -6.32
CA PRO A 56 -2.57 -10.95 -7.32
C PRO A 56 -1.69 -12.01 -8.00
N GLU A 57 -2.28 -13.17 -8.32
CA GLU A 57 -1.56 -14.20 -9.06
C GLU A 57 -1.14 -13.60 -10.41
N CYS A 58 0.15 -13.27 -10.54
CA CYS A 58 0.74 -12.88 -11.81
C CYS A 58 0.78 -14.13 -12.69
N ASP A 59 -0.13 -14.22 -13.66
CA ASP A 59 -0.05 -15.16 -14.78
C ASP A 59 1.14 -14.81 -15.70
#